data_AF-A0AA96M961-F1
#
_entry.id   AF-A0AA96M961-F1
#
_cell.length_a   1.000
_cell.length_b   1.000
_cell.length_c   1.000
_cell.angle_alpha   90.00
_cell.angle_beta   90.00
_cell.angle_gamma   90.00
#
_symmetry.space_group_name_H-M   'P 1'
#
loop_
_entity.id
_entity.type
_entity.pdbx_description
1 polymer ?
#
loop_
_entity_poly.entity_id
_entity_poly.type
_entity_poly.pdbx_seq_one_letter_code
_entity_poly.pdbx_strand_id
1 'polypeptide(L)'
;MIADNIYSAFIICVFAVFIFLVLTFYVDYRKHSGQVDKIYDLLIQKNLLKEDDYQTWKNLGFWGFGFRTTILSRLVRGKRIKLTESRWLEPQSCNIVLSNFELSWINSYKRKVKVATALFVLLLILAGVNEI
;
A
#
# COMPACT_ATOMS: atom_id res chain seq x y z
N MET A 1 -6.77 -35.18 17.56
CA MET A 1 -8.13 -34.95 17.03
C MET A 1 -8.77 -33.65 17.53
N ILE A 2 -9.04 -33.46 18.84
CA ILE A 2 -9.62 -32.19 19.34
C ILE A 2 -8.65 -31.01 19.17
N ALA A 3 -7.36 -31.20 19.51
CA ALA A 3 -6.33 -30.17 19.34
C ALA A 3 -6.12 -29.79 17.87
N ASP A 4 -6.12 -30.77 16.95
CA ASP A 4 -5.99 -30.54 15.50
C ASP A 4 -7.19 -29.76 14.94
N ASN A 5 -8.40 -30.04 15.44
CA ASN A 5 -9.60 -29.29 15.09
C ASN A 5 -9.56 -27.84 15.60
N ILE A 6 -9.05 -27.61 16.81
CA ILE A 6 -8.90 -26.26 17.37
C ILE A 6 -7.84 -25.47 16.59
N TYR A 7 -6.72 -26.09 16.25
CA TYR A 7 -5.66 -25.48 15.44
C TYR A 7 -6.15 -25.09 14.04
N SER A 8 -6.85 -26.01 13.37
CA SER A 8 -7.44 -25.77 12.05
C SER A 8 -8.49 -24.64 12.10
N ALA A 9 -9.35 -24.64 13.12
CA ALA A 9 -10.32 -23.56 13.33
C ALA A 9 -9.64 -22.20 13.55
N PHE A 10 -8.54 -22.17 14.30
CA PHE A 10 -7.75 -20.95 14.51
C PHE A 10 -7.16 -20.41 13.20
N ILE A 11 -6.55 -21.26 12.36
CA ILE A 11 -6.03 -20.85 11.05
C ILE A 11 -7.14 -20.27 10.18
N ILE A 12 -8.30 -20.94 10.11
CA ILE A 12 -9.45 -20.48 9.33
C ILE A 12 -9.92 -19.10 9.81
N CYS A 13 -9.98 -18.88 11.13
CA CYS A 13 -10.34 -17.58 11.71
C CYS A 13 -9.33 -16.48 11.31
N VAL A 14 -8.03 -16.74 11.42
CA VAL A 14 -7.00 -15.77 11.03
C VAL A 14 -7.07 -15.48 9.53
N PHE A 15 -7.31 -16.51 8.71
CA PHE A 15 -7.48 -16.36 7.27
C PHE A 15 -8.72 -15.52 6.93
N ALA A 16 -9.85 -15.74 7.60
CA ALA A 16 -11.06 -14.93 7.40
C ALA A 16 -10.81 -13.45 7.74
N VAL A 17 -10.11 -13.17 8.84
CA VAL A 17 -9.69 -11.80 9.20
C VAL A 17 -8.79 -11.19 8.13
N PHE A 18 -7.85 -11.97 7.58
CA PHE A 18 -6.98 -11.52 6.49
C PHE A 18 -7.78 -11.18 5.23
N ILE A 19 -8.74 -12.01 4.82
CA ILE A 19 -9.63 -11.74 3.68
C ILE A 19 -10.46 -10.46 3.92
N PHE A 20 -11.04 -10.31 5.10
CA PHE A 20 -11.78 -9.09 5.44
C PHE A 20 -10.88 -7.85 5.32
N LEU A 21 -9.63 -7.94 5.80
CA LEU A 21 -8.66 -6.85 5.67
C LEU A 21 -8.35 -6.53 4.21
N VAL A 22 -8.19 -7.54 3.34
CA VAL A 22 -8.01 -7.36 1.89
C VAL A 22 -9.19 -6.63 1.26
N LEU A 23 -10.43 -6.95 1.64
CA LEU A 23 -11.62 -6.22 1.18
C LEU A 23 -11.55 -4.74 1.55
N THR A 24 -11.04 -4.41 2.74
CA THR A 24 -10.88 -2.98 3.12
C THR A 24 -9.88 -2.24 2.23
N PHE A 25 -8.84 -2.91 1.72
CA PHE A 25 -7.94 -2.28 0.73
C PHE A 25 -8.65 -2.02 -0.58
N TYR A 26 -9.55 -2.91 -1.00
CA TYR A 26 -10.35 -2.69 -2.20
C TYR A 26 -11.28 -1.50 -2.06
N VAL A 27 -11.88 -1.30 -0.88
CA VAL A 27 -12.66 -0.09 -0.58
C VAL A 27 -11.78 1.16 -0.65
N ASP A 28 -10.60 1.14 -0.04
CA ASP A 28 -9.65 2.26 -0.12
C ASP A 28 -9.25 2.56 -1.58
N TYR A 29 -8.99 1.53 -2.37
CA TYR A 29 -8.70 1.64 -3.80
C TYR A 29 -9.84 2.32 -4.55
N ARG A 30 -11.08 1.84 -4.38
CA ARG A 30 -12.25 2.41 -5.07
C ARG A 30 -12.52 3.86 -4.66
N LYS A 31 -12.27 4.20 -3.39
CA LYS A 31 -12.52 5.53 -2.85
C LYS A 31 -11.44 6.55 -3.24
N HIS A 32 -10.18 6.13 -3.28
CA HIS A 32 -9.05 7.06 -3.38
C HIS A 32 -8.23 6.93 -4.66
N SER A 33 -8.50 5.97 -5.56
CA SER A 33 -7.76 5.81 -6.82
C SER A 33 -7.69 7.10 -7.63
N GLY A 34 -8.84 7.75 -7.86
CA GLY A 34 -8.89 9.00 -8.62
C GLY A 34 -8.15 10.16 -7.95
N GLN A 35 -8.07 10.18 -6.62
CA GLN A 35 -7.25 11.17 -5.90
C GLN A 35 -5.75 10.89 -6.11
N VAL A 36 -5.35 9.62 -5.99
CA VAL A 36 -3.96 9.20 -6.23
C VAL A 36 -3.56 9.50 -7.67
N ASP A 37 -4.37 9.15 -8.66
CA ASP A 37 -4.10 9.43 -10.07
C ASP A 37 -3.88 10.93 -10.31
N LYS A 38 -4.78 11.79 -9.80
CA LYS A 38 -4.64 13.25 -9.90
C LYS A 38 -3.35 13.79 -9.28
N ILE A 39 -2.93 13.24 -8.13
CA ILE A 39 -1.68 13.67 -7.48
C ILE A 39 -0.49 13.33 -8.39
N TYR A 40 -0.44 12.12 -8.92
CA TYR A 40 0.65 11.71 -9.81
C TYR A 40 0.66 12.53 -11.10
N ASP A 41 -0.50 12.78 -11.71
CA ASP A 41 -0.61 13.62 -12.90
C ASP A 41 -0.11 15.06 -12.62
N LEU A 42 -0.45 15.66 -11.47
CA LEU A 42 0.05 16.98 -11.08
C LEU A 42 1.56 17.01 -10.84
N LEU A 43 2.12 15.95 -10.26
CA LEU A 43 3.57 15.82 -10.09
C LEU A 43 4.29 15.71 -11.44
N ILE A 44 3.67 15.04 -12.43
CA ILE A 44 4.18 14.97 -13.80
C ILE A 44 4.09 16.33 -14.49
N GLN A 45 2.95 17.01 -14.39
CA GLN A 45 2.76 18.35 -14.96
C GLN A 45 3.76 19.38 -14.40
N LYS A 46 4.19 19.23 -13.15
CA LYS A 46 5.23 20.08 -12.54
C LYS A 46 6.67 19.62 -12.82
N ASN A 47 6.88 18.64 -13.71
CA ASN A 47 8.18 18.04 -14.02
C ASN A 47 8.92 17.45 -12.79
N LEU A 48 8.18 17.13 -11.72
CA LEU A 48 8.74 16.44 -10.55
C LEU A 48 8.83 14.94 -10.80
N LEU A 49 7.94 14.41 -11.63
CA LEU A 49 7.91 13.03 -12.11
C LEU A 49 7.89 12.98 -13.64
N LYS A 50 8.37 11.89 -14.21
CA LYS A 50 8.11 11.49 -15.60
C LYS A 50 7.00 10.44 -15.61
N GLU A 51 6.23 10.35 -16.68
CA GLU A 51 5.19 9.31 -16.82
C GLU A 51 5.80 7.91 -16.62
N ASP A 52 6.93 7.64 -17.27
CA ASP A 52 7.65 6.36 -17.21
C ASP A 52 8.03 5.93 -15.78
N ASP A 53 8.23 6.88 -14.86
CA ASP A 53 8.59 6.56 -13.48
C ASP A 53 7.51 5.75 -12.75
N TYR A 54 6.26 5.89 -13.19
CA TYR A 54 5.10 5.29 -12.52
C TYR A 54 4.08 4.63 -13.44
N GLN A 55 4.27 4.66 -14.76
CA GLN A 55 3.34 4.07 -15.72
C GLN A 55 3.08 2.58 -15.44
N THR A 56 4.13 1.81 -15.13
CA THR A 56 3.99 0.40 -14.74
C THR A 56 3.08 0.24 -13.53
N TRP A 57 3.26 1.06 -12.51
CA TRP A 57 2.43 1.04 -11.30
C TRP A 57 1.02 1.58 -11.53
N LYS A 58 0.81 2.43 -12.54
CA LYS A 58 -0.54 2.88 -12.95
C LYS A 58 -1.29 1.74 -13.63
N ASN A 59 -0.63 1.02 -14.55
CA ASN A 59 -1.22 -0.07 -15.33
C ASN A 59 -1.56 -1.32 -14.50
N LEU A 60 -0.91 -1.51 -13.35
CA LEU A 60 -1.21 -2.60 -12.41
C LEU A 60 -2.52 -2.45 -11.62
N GLY A 61 -3.26 -1.34 -11.81
CA GLY A 61 -4.57 -1.14 -11.19
C GLY A 61 -4.53 -1.20 -9.67
N PHE A 62 -5.28 -2.14 -9.08
CA PHE A 62 -5.37 -2.32 -7.62
C PHE A 62 -4.00 -2.55 -6.95
N TRP A 63 -3.18 -3.45 -7.50
CA TRP A 63 -1.85 -3.73 -6.94
C TRP A 63 -0.93 -2.52 -7.04
N GLY A 64 -1.02 -1.83 -8.16
CA GLY A 64 -0.31 -0.59 -8.43
C GLY A 64 -0.71 0.57 -7.52
N PHE A 65 -1.98 0.66 -7.15
CA PHE A 65 -2.47 1.64 -6.17
C PHE A 65 -1.76 1.50 -4.83
N GLY A 66 -1.63 0.28 -4.29
CA GLY A 66 -0.98 0.10 -2.99
C GLY A 66 0.49 0.54 -2.97
N PHE A 67 1.20 0.32 -4.07
CA PHE A 67 2.57 0.80 -4.24
C PHE A 67 2.64 2.33 -4.29
N ARG A 68 1.80 2.94 -5.14
CA ARG A 68 1.71 4.40 -5.29
C ARG A 68 1.32 5.10 -3.99
N THR A 69 0.34 4.58 -3.26
CA THR A 69 -0.05 5.09 -1.93
C THR A 69 1.07 4.95 -0.90
N THR A 70 1.86 3.87 -0.95
CA THR A 70 3.02 3.71 -0.06
C THR A 70 4.10 4.76 -0.33
N ILE A 71 4.32 5.13 -1.59
CA ILE A 71 5.24 6.20 -1.96
C ILE A 71 4.73 7.56 -1.52
N LEU A 72 3.45 7.85 -1.76
CA LEU A 72 2.81 9.06 -1.22
C LEU A 72 2.95 9.14 0.30
N SER A 73 2.78 8.03 1.02
CA SER A 73 3.01 7.98 2.47
C SER A 73 4.44 8.34 2.86
N ARG A 74 5.44 8.01 2.04
CA ARG A 74 6.83 8.40 2.30
C ARG A 74 7.03 9.90 2.05
N LEU A 75 6.47 10.43 0.96
CA LEU A 75 6.54 11.86 0.64
C LEU A 75 5.87 12.73 1.70
N VAL A 76 4.65 12.37 2.13
CA VAL A 76 3.92 13.04 3.21
C VAL A 76 4.70 13.04 4.52
N ARG A 77 5.55 12.02 4.76
CA ARG A 77 6.42 11.93 5.94
C ARG A 77 7.78 12.61 5.74
N GLY A 78 7.94 13.43 4.70
CA GLY A 78 9.17 14.14 4.43
C GLY A 78 10.33 13.24 4.00
N LYS A 79 10.06 12.05 3.45
CA LYS A 79 11.11 11.14 2.99
C LYS A 79 11.31 11.24 1.49
N ARG A 80 12.56 11.48 1.07
CA ARG A 80 12.98 11.41 -0.34
C ARG A 80 12.77 10.03 -0.94
N ILE A 81 12.45 9.99 -2.23
CA ILE A 81 12.20 8.76 -3.00
C ILE A 81 13.21 8.69 -4.14
N LYS A 82 13.95 7.59 -4.24
CA LYS A 82 14.85 7.35 -5.38
C LYS A 82 14.01 6.96 -6.59
N LEU A 83 14.11 7.72 -7.68
CA LEU A 83 13.44 7.41 -8.95
C LEU A 83 14.38 6.63 -9.88
N THR A 84 15.61 7.12 -10.02
CA THR A 84 16.68 6.48 -10.79
C THR A 84 18.00 6.57 -10.02
N GLU A 85 19.12 6.09 -10.58
CA GLU A 85 20.43 6.19 -9.92
C GLU A 85 20.84 7.63 -9.57
N SER A 86 20.53 8.58 -10.45
CA SER A 86 20.89 9.99 -10.32
C SER A 86 19.74 10.90 -9.88
N ARG A 87 18.48 10.45 -9.92
CA ARG A 87 17.32 11.30 -9.64
C ARG A 87 16.57 10.90 -8.38
N TRP A 88 16.35 11.88 -7.54
CA TRP A 88 15.57 11.79 -6.31
C TRP A 88 14.37 12.72 -6.39
N LEU A 89 13.24 12.24 -5.89
CA LEU A 89 12.05 13.04 -5.66
C LEU A 89 12.12 13.61 -4.26
N GLU A 90 12.34 14.92 -4.18
CA GLU A 90 12.41 15.64 -2.92
C GLU A 90 11.00 15.96 -2.39
N PRO A 91 10.73 15.66 -1.10
CA PRO A 91 9.40 15.81 -0.53
C PRO A 91 8.98 17.28 -0.41
N GLN A 92 9.94 18.19 -0.24
CA GLN A 92 9.70 19.63 -0.15
C GLN A 92 9.10 20.17 -1.45
N SER A 93 9.63 19.75 -2.61
CA SER A 93 9.12 20.11 -3.93
C SER A 93 7.71 19.55 -4.17
N CYS A 94 7.42 18.38 -3.61
CA CYS A 94 6.09 17.76 -3.70
C CYS A 94 5.05 18.45 -2.80
N ASN A 95 5.47 19.13 -1.74
CA ASN A 95 4.55 19.69 -0.74
C ASN A 95 3.55 20.67 -1.36
N ILE A 96 3.97 21.44 -2.37
CA ILE A 96 3.12 22.37 -3.14
C ILE A 96 1.92 21.65 -3.79
N VAL A 97 2.10 20.39 -4.21
CA VAL A 97 1.02 19.57 -4.77
C VAL A 97 0.25 18.90 -3.65
N LEU A 98 0.95 18.24 -2.73
CA LEU A 98 0.35 17.39 -1.70
C LEU A 98 -0.51 18.18 -0.70
N SER A 99 -0.18 19.44 -0.41
CA SER A 99 -0.94 20.29 0.50
C SER A 99 -2.37 20.58 0.04
N ASN A 100 -2.67 20.38 -1.25
CA ASN A 100 -4.01 20.61 -1.82
C ASN A 100 -4.96 19.41 -1.63
N PHE A 101 -4.49 18.34 -0.99
CA PHE A 101 -5.23 17.09 -0.86
C PHE A 101 -5.42 16.70 0.60
N GLU A 102 -6.59 16.15 0.90
CA GLU A 102 -6.85 15.47 2.18
C GLU A 102 -6.18 14.08 2.13
N LEU A 103 -5.03 13.94 2.82
CA LEU A 103 -4.19 12.74 2.79
C LEU A 103 -4.12 12.01 4.13
N SER A 104 -5.01 12.30 5.10
CA SER A 104 -4.97 11.68 6.43
C SER A 104 -5.19 10.16 6.35
N TRP A 105 -5.97 9.71 5.36
CA TRP A 105 -6.26 8.30 5.10
C TRP A 105 -5.02 7.48 4.74
N ILE A 106 -3.96 8.09 4.18
CA ILE A 106 -2.74 7.40 3.77
C ILE A 106 -2.03 6.76 4.98
N ASN A 107 -2.06 7.40 6.14
CA ASN A 107 -1.48 6.85 7.36
C ASN A 107 -2.25 5.63 7.85
N SER A 108 -3.59 5.70 7.77
CA SER A 108 -4.47 4.56 8.05
C SER A 108 -4.23 3.41 7.08
N TYR A 109 -4.13 3.69 5.77
CA TYR A 109 -3.80 2.70 4.75
C TYR A 109 -2.47 2.00 5.04
N LYS A 110 -1.43 2.77 5.35
CA LYS A 110 -0.12 2.20 5.71
C LYS A 110 -0.17 1.31 6.95
N ARG A 111 -0.96 1.70 7.97
CA ARG A 111 -1.15 0.86 9.15
C ARG A 111 -1.84 -0.46 8.78
N LYS A 112 -2.88 -0.42 7.94
CA LYS A 112 -3.52 -1.63 7.40
C LYS A 112 -2.51 -2.50 6.66
N VAL A 113 -1.65 -1.93 5.80
CA VAL A 113 -0.60 -2.69 5.08
C VAL A 113 0.31 -3.43 6.07
N LYS A 114 0.79 -2.76 7.12
CA LYS A 114 1.63 -3.41 8.14
C LYS A 114 0.92 -4.56 8.84
N VAL A 115 -0.34 -4.36 9.24
CA VAL A 115 -1.14 -5.40 9.89
C VAL A 115 -1.37 -6.58 8.94
N ALA A 116 -1.69 -6.30 7.67
CA ALA A 116 -1.86 -7.33 6.65
C ALA A 116 -0.57 -8.12 6.41
N THR A 117 0.57 -7.45 6.33
CA THR A 117 1.88 -8.13 6.20
C THR A 117 2.16 -9.01 7.42
N ALA A 118 1.91 -8.53 8.64
CA ALA A 118 2.11 -9.33 9.86
C ALA A 118 1.19 -10.56 9.90
N LEU A 119 -0.09 -10.39 9.56
CA LEU A 119 -1.06 -11.48 9.48
C LEU A 119 -0.68 -12.50 8.39
N PHE A 120 -0.20 -12.02 7.24
CA PHE A 120 0.24 -12.89 6.15
C PHE A 120 1.46 -13.72 6.56
N VAL A 121 2.47 -13.09 7.19
CA VAL A 121 3.63 -13.82 7.72
C VAL A 121 3.22 -14.83 8.78
N LEU A 122 2.29 -14.47 9.68
CA LEU A 122 1.75 -15.42 10.67
C LEU A 122 1.07 -16.61 9.98
N LEU A 123 0.25 -16.36 8.95
CA LEU A 123 -0.40 -17.43 8.18
C LEU A 123 0.63 -18.33 7.48
N LEU A 124 1.71 -17.79 6.94
CA LEU A 124 2.79 -18.60 6.34
C LEU A 124 3.49 -19.48 7.38
N ILE A 125 3.75 -18.95 8.57
CA ILE A 125 4.34 -19.73 9.67
C ILE A 125 3.39 -20.86 10.08
N LEU A 126 2.10 -20.54 10.28
CA LEU A 126 1.11 -21.55 10.66
C LEU A 126 0.92 -22.61 9.56
N ALA A 127 0.94 -22.22 8.29
CA ALA A 127 0.85 -23.17 7.18
C ALA A 127 2.10 -24.07 7.09
N GLY A 128 3.30 -23.51 7.23
CA GLY A 128 4.56 -24.24 7.12
C GLY A 128 4.90 -25.12 8.33
N VAL A 129 4.41 -24.77 9.54
CA VAL A 129 4.60 -25.59 10.75
C VAL A 129 3.82 -26.91 10.68
N ASN A 130 2.82 -27.03 9.81
CA ASN A 130 2.04 -28.25 9.63
C ASN A 130 2.69 -29.29 8.69
N GLU A 131 3.83 -28.95 8.07
CA GLU A 131 4.59 -29.83 7.14
C GLU A 131 5.90 -30.39 7.73
N ILE A 132 6.20 -30.15 9.01
CA ILE A 132 7.36 -30.69 9.75
C ILE A 132 6.88 -31.63 10.86
#